data_AF-Q9VTA7-F1
#
_entry.id   AF-Q9VTA7-F1
#
_cell.length_a   1.000
_cell.length_b   1.000
_cell.length_c   1.000
_cell.angle_alpha   90.00
_cell.angle_beta   90.00
_cell.angle_gamma   90.00
#
_symmetry.space_group_name_H-M   'P 1'
#
loop_
_entity.id
_entity.type
_entity.pdbx_description
1 polymer ?
#
loop_
_entity_poly.entity_id
_entity_poly.type
_entity_poly.pdbx_seq_one_letter_code
_entity_poly.pdbx_strand_id
1 'polypeptide(L)'
;MLIRTARRNRQKTFVVEDSESQKPEKNPSPERKEDRKERRREEEMERKRELERRKELAREKEREKKQHQQEWRKELEKERQREKELQREHLRKEPSTSSKRVNPEITKFDEEFEQDIQKLEQSICQLDFRSKTMATMWMDKLRQPPQNADEARSRNIITSHLLKCCGDNIFNKEPFNHPPPPQNLTTIREMMFLTRDSTCHGMPISKQMEPNANLTQLFSDSYDGGEFLRKLPVPRDGAFFIYYMQPNL
;
A
#
# COMPACT_ATOMS: atom_id res chain seq x y z
N MET A 1 13.29 -45.27 4.58
CA MET A 1 12.00 -44.80 4.00
C MET A 1 12.33 -43.78 2.92
N LEU A 2 12.54 -44.10 1.64
CA LEU A 2 11.60 -44.51 0.58
C LEU A 2 10.37 -43.60 0.41
N ILE A 3 10.47 -42.55 -0.42
CA ILE A 3 9.48 -42.07 -1.43
C ILE A 3 10.28 -41.24 -2.48
N ARG A 4 10.76 -41.83 -3.60
CA ARG A 4 10.15 -41.95 -4.94
C ARG A 4 9.88 -40.64 -5.70
N THR A 5 10.66 -40.48 -6.76
CA THR A 5 10.55 -39.56 -7.91
C THR A 5 9.35 -39.89 -8.81
N ALA A 6 8.73 -38.88 -9.44
CA ALA A 6 8.01 -39.01 -10.72
C ALA A 6 7.54 -37.65 -11.27
N ARG A 7 8.01 -37.27 -12.47
CA ARG A 7 7.26 -36.65 -13.60
C ARG A 7 8.25 -36.07 -14.63
N ARG A 8 8.04 -36.12 -15.96
CA ARG A 8 7.31 -37.01 -16.88
C ARG A 8 7.73 -36.54 -18.29
N ASN A 9 8.25 -37.46 -19.09
CA ASN A 9 8.17 -37.62 -20.55
C ASN A 9 7.70 -36.44 -21.43
N ARG A 10 8.52 -36.13 -22.45
CA ARG A 10 8.07 -36.02 -23.85
C ARG A 10 9.22 -36.38 -24.81
N GLN A 11 9.38 -37.68 -25.08
CA GLN A 11 9.96 -38.17 -26.34
C GLN A 11 8.82 -38.25 -27.37
N LYS A 12 9.00 -37.64 -28.53
CA LYS A 12 8.24 -37.95 -29.75
C LYS A 12 9.26 -38.26 -30.85
N THR A 13 9.18 -39.51 -31.28
CA THR A 13 9.75 -40.18 -32.44
C THR A 13 9.43 -39.48 -33.77
N PHE A 14 10.37 -39.47 -34.71
CA PHE A 14 10.16 -39.66 -36.16
C PHE A 14 11.54 -39.97 -36.78
N VAL A 15 11.85 -41.26 -36.97
CA VAL A 15 11.83 -42.01 -38.26
C VAL A 15 12.79 -41.42 -39.30
N VAL A 16 13.90 -42.13 -39.46
CA VAL A 16 14.90 -42.00 -40.52
C VAL A 16 14.42 -42.85 -41.70
N GLU A 17 14.16 -42.23 -42.85
CA GLU A 17 14.19 -42.91 -44.14
C GLU A 17 14.83 -41.99 -45.18
N ASP A 18 15.80 -42.57 -45.88
CA ASP A 18 16.50 -42.06 -47.05
C ASP A 18 15.54 -41.67 -48.18
N SER A 19 15.85 -40.58 -48.86
CA SER A 19 15.66 -40.44 -50.30
C SER A 19 16.42 -39.20 -50.78
N GLU A 20 17.54 -39.44 -51.45
CA GLU A 20 18.18 -38.53 -52.38
C GLU A 20 17.14 -37.92 -53.32
N SER A 21 17.13 -36.58 -53.46
CA SER A 21 16.98 -35.85 -54.74
C SER A 21 16.42 -34.44 -54.57
N GLN A 22 17.15 -33.48 -55.16
CA GLN A 22 16.61 -32.32 -55.89
C GLN A 22 15.94 -31.17 -55.10
N LYS A 23 16.72 -30.11 -54.80
CA LYS A 23 16.79 -28.85 -55.58
C LYS A 23 17.23 -27.67 -54.69
N PRO A 24 18.03 -26.74 -55.24
CA PRO A 24 18.61 -25.65 -54.48
C PRO A 24 17.52 -24.65 -54.08
N GLU A 25 17.74 -24.04 -52.92
CA GLU A 25 16.93 -23.02 -52.26
C GLU A 25 16.32 -22.03 -53.26
N LYS A 26 15.00 -22.11 -53.47
CA LYS A 26 14.25 -21.00 -54.07
C LYS A 26 14.27 -19.85 -53.07
N ASN A 27 15.15 -18.89 -53.34
CA ASN A 27 15.12 -17.55 -52.76
C ASN A 27 13.66 -17.09 -52.64
N PRO A 28 13.20 -16.63 -51.45
CA PRO A 28 11.83 -16.16 -51.29
C PRO A 28 11.58 -15.05 -52.32
N SER A 29 10.49 -15.17 -53.07
CA SER A 29 10.02 -14.13 -54.00
C SER A 29 10.10 -12.75 -53.31
N PRO A 30 10.59 -11.71 -53.99
CA PRO A 30 10.66 -10.34 -53.45
C PRO A 30 9.37 -9.91 -52.76
N GLU A 31 8.20 -10.24 -53.32
CA GLU A 31 6.88 -9.94 -52.76
C GLU A 31 6.64 -10.57 -51.38
N ARG A 32 7.03 -11.84 -51.18
CA ARG A 32 6.87 -12.51 -49.87
C ARG A 32 7.81 -11.94 -48.81
N LYS A 33 8.92 -11.32 -49.20
CA LYS A 33 9.81 -10.61 -48.27
C LYS A 33 9.24 -9.24 -47.90
N GLU A 34 8.54 -8.57 -48.81
CA GLU A 34 7.88 -7.30 -48.55
C GLU A 34 6.68 -7.46 -47.62
N ASP A 35 5.78 -8.41 -47.89
CA ASP A 35 4.62 -8.70 -47.04
C ASP A 35 5.02 -9.05 -45.59
N ARG A 36 6.08 -9.85 -45.42
CA ARG A 36 6.65 -10.13 -44.07
C ARG A 36 7.25 -8.91 -43.39
N LYS A 37 7.83 -7.97 -44.14
CA LYS A 37 8.37 -6.72 -43.59
C LYS A 37 7.23 -5.78 -43.20
N GLU A 38 6.18 -5.71 -44.02
CA GLU A 38 4.99 -4.91 -43.76
C GLU A 38 4.26 -5.39 -42.49
N ARG A 39 4.00 -6.70 -42.37
CA ARG A 39 3.38 -7.28 -41.17
C ARG A 39 4.19 -7.01 -39.89
N ARG A 40 5.51 -7.10 -39.96
CA ARG A 40 6.39 -6.76 -38.81
C ARG A 40 6.29 -5.28 -38.43
N ARG A 41 6.23 -4.38 -39.42
CA ARG A 41 6.05 -2.94 -39.17
C ARG A 41 4.68 -2.65 -38.57
N GLU A 42 3.63 -3.35 -39.01
CA GLU A 42 2.28 -3.24 -38.46
C GLU A 42 2.23 -3.70 -36.99
N GLU A 43 2.78 -4.88 -36.67
CA GLU A 43 2.88 -5.38 -35.30
C GLU A 43 3.68 -4.43 -34.38
N GLU A 44 4.76 -3.83 -34.88
CA GLU A 44 5.56 -2.86 -34.15
C GLU A 44 4.78 -1.56 -33.87
N MET A 45 4.04 -1.07 -34.87
CA MET A 45 3.15 0.08 -34.73
C MET A 45 2.00 -0.20 -33.76
N GLU A 46 1.42 -1.40 -33.77
CA GLU A 46 0.39 -1.81 -32.82
C GLU A 46 0.93 -1.87 -31.38
N ARG A 47 2.10 -2.45 -31.16
CA ARG A 47 2.78 -2.45 -29.85
C ARG A 47 3.05 -1.03 -29.37
N LYS A 48 3.47 -0.13 -30.26
CA LYS A 48 3.72 1.28 -29.93
C LYS A 48 2.42 1.98 -29.47
N ARG A 49 1.30 1.77 -30.17
CA ARG A 49 -0.02 2.30 -29.79
C ARG A 49 -0.51 1.74 -28.45
N GLU A 50 -0.33 0.44 -28.21
CA GLU A 50 -0.70 -0.18 -26.93
C GLU A 50 0.12 0.36 -25.76
N LEU A 51 1.43 0.56 -25.96
CA LEU A 51 2.29 1.20 -24.96
C LEU A 51 1.84 2.64 -24.66
N GLU A 52 1.43 3.38 -25.68
CA GLU A 52 0.93 4.75 -25.53
C GLU A 52 -0.39 4.79 -24.76
N ARG A 53 -1.36 3.92 -25.09
CA ARG A 53 -2.61 3.76 -24.33
C ARG A 53 -2.34 3.42 -22.87
N ARG A 54 -1.42 2.50 -22.58
CA ARG A 54 -1.03 2.16 -21.20
C ARG A 54 -0.42 3.34 -20.46
N LYS A 55 0.41 4.15 -21.12
CA LYS A 55 0.99 5.36 -20.54
C LYS A 55 -0.08 6.42 -20.26
N GLU A 56 -1.05 6.59 -21.16
CA GLU A 56 -2.16 7.52 -20.99
C GLU A 56 -3.06 7.12 -19.82
N LEU A 57 -3.48 5.86 -19.76
CA LEU A 57 -4.25 5.30 -18.63
C LEU A 57 -3.50 5.44 -17.30
N ALA A 58 -2.18 5.25 -17.28
CA ALA A 58 -1.37 5.46 -16.09
C ALA A 58 -1.38 6.93 -15.63
N ARG A 59 -1.26 7.88 -16.57
CA ARG A 59 -1.34 9.32 -16.27
C ARG A 59 -2.73 9.74 -15.80
N GLU A 60 -3.78 9.19 -16.38
CA GLU A 60 -5.16 9.43 -15.97
C GLU A 60 -5.40 8.94 -14.54
N LYS A 61 -5.05 7.69 -14.24
CA LYS A 61 -5.11 7.14 -12.86
C LYS A 61 -4.30 7.97 -11.87
N GLU A 62 -3.15 8.49 -12.27
CA GLU A 62 -2.34 9.37 -11.42
C GLU A 62 -3.04 10.72 -11.17
N ARG A 63 -3.69 11.30 -12.18
CA ARG A 63 -4.48 12.53 -12.04
C ARG A 63 -5.68 12.31 -11.12
N GLU A 64 -6.43 11.23 -11.30
CA GLU A 64 -7.56 10.87 -10.43
C GLU A 64 -7.08 10.67 -8.98
N LYS A 65 -5.99 9.94 -8.77
CA LYS A 65 -5.40 9.76 -7.43
C LYS A 65 -5.01 11.08 -6.79
N LYS A 66 -4.42 12.01 -7.56
CA LYS A 66 -4.08 13.36 -7.08
C LYS A 66 -5.31 14.20 -6.74
N GLN A 67 -6.35 14.16 -7.58
CA GLN A 67 -7.62 14.86 -7.33
C GLN A 67 -8.26 14.35 -6.04
N HIS A 68 -8.37 13.03 -5.89
CA HIS A 68 -8.95 12.42 -4.70
C HIS A 68 -8.14 12.74 -3.43
N GLN A 69 -6.80 12.76 -3.53
CA GLN A 69 -5.95 13.21 -2.43
C GLN A 69 -6.16 14.69 -2.06
N GLN A 70 -6.44 15.56 -3.04
CA GLN A 70 -6.78 16.96 -2.76
C GLN A 70 -8.15 17.10 -2.11
N GLU A 71 -9.14 16.30 -2.51
CA GLU A 71 -10.47 16.26 -1.88
C GLU A 71 -10.36 15.88 -0.41
N TRP A 72 -9.64 14.80 -0.10
CA TRP A 72 -9.40 14.39 1.28
C TRP A 72 -8.65 15.43 2.11
N ARG A 73 -7.68 16.13 1.52
CA ARG A 73 -7.02 17.27 2.18
C ARG A 73 -8.02 18.38 2.53
N LYS A 74 -8.92 18.71 1.60
CA LYS A 74 -9.95 19.73 1.84
C LYS A 74 -10.94 19.28 2.91
N GLU A 75 -11.31 18.01 2.92
CA GLU A 75 -12.21 17.44 3.93
C GLU A 75 -11.57 17.45 5.32
N LEU A 76 -10.30 17.05 5.42
CA LEU A 76 -9.54 17.12 6.66
C LEU A 76 -9.42 18.55 7.19
N GLU A 77 -9.18 19.54 6.32
CA GLU A 77 -9.12 20.94 6.74
C GLU A 77 -10.50 21.48 7.17
N LYS A 78 -11.58 21.10 6.48
CA LYS A 78 -12.95 21.40 6.93
C LYS A 78 -13.22 20.81 8.31
N GLU A 79 -12.80 19.57 8.55
CA GLU A 79 -12.95 18.93 9.86
C GLU A 79 -12.19 19.68 10.95
N ARG A 80 -10.95 20.11 10.68
CA ARG A 80 -10.18 20.95 11.62
C ARG A 80 -10.86 22.29 11.89
N GLN A 81 -11.54 22.88 10.89
CA GLN A 81 -12.33 24.09 11.08
C GLN A 81 -13.55 23.84 11.97
N ARG A 82 -14.29 22.74 11.74
CA ARG A 82 -15.41 22.31 12.60
C ARG A 82 -14.96 22.10 14.05
N GLU A 83 -13.81 21.44 14.25
CA GLU A 83 -13.23 21.23 15.58
C GLU A 83 -12.87 22.53 16.29
N LYS A 84 -12.27 23.49 15.57
CA LYS A 84 -11.95 24.83 16.11
C LYS A 84 -13.21 25.63 16.46
N GLU A 85 -14.27 25.52 15.67
CA GLU A 85 -15.55 26.17 15.96
C GLU A 85 -16.21 25.58 17.21
N LEU A 86 -16.23 24.24 17.34
CA LEU A 86 -16.72 23.56 18.54
C LEU A 86 -15.94 23.95 19.81
N GLN A 87 -14.62 24.07 19.73
CA GLN A 87 -13.80 24.58 20.84
C GLN A 87 -14.19 26.02 21.21
N ARG A 88 -14.36 26.91 20.22
CA ARG A 88 -14.78 28.30 20.46
C ARG A 88 -16.17 28.38 21.10
N GLU A 89 -17.10 27.54 20.68
CA GLU A 89 -18.42 27.44 21.31
C GLU A 89 -18.34 26.93 22.75
N HIS A 90 -17.48 25.94 23.03
CA HIS A 90 -17.26 25.41 24.37
C HIS A 90 -16.72 26.51 25.31
N LEU A 91 -15.71 27.27 24.87
CA LEU A 91 -15.19 28.42 25.63
C LEU A 91 -16.22 29.53 25.87
N ARG A 92 -17.22 29.69 24.99
CA ARG A 92 -18.29 30.69 25.18
C ARG A 92 -19.36 30.24 26.17
N LYS A 93 -19.58 28.93 26.31
CA LYS A 93 -20.64 28.36 27.15
C LYS A 93 -20.18 28.07 28.58
N GLU A 94 -18.88 27.92 28.82
CA GLU A 94 -18.37 27.70 30.17
C GLU A 94 -18.08 29.03 30.90
N PRO A 95 -18.85 29.39 31.94
CA PRO A 95 -18.46 30.44 32.86
C PRO A 95 -17.22 29.98 33.63
N SER A 96 -16.22 30.86 33.71
CA SER A 96 -14.91 30.69 34.35
C SER A 96 -14.95 30.05 35.74
N THR A 97 -15.06 28.73 35.84
CA THR A 97 -14.82 28.01 37.09
C THR A 97 -13.38 27.53 37.10
N SER A 98 -12.53 28.36 37.69
CA SER A 98 -11.16 28.05 38.05
C SER A 98 -11.11 26.93 39.09
N SER A 99 -10.85 25.69 38.68
CA SER A 99 -10.22 24.70 39.54
C SER A 99 -9.66 23.54 38.73
N LYS A 100 -8.36 23.64 38.46
CA LYS A 100 -7.31 22.60 38.55
C LYS A 100 -7.80 21.14 38.78
N ARG A 101 -8.61 20.58 37.88
CA ARG A 101 -9.04 19.17 37.88
C ARG A 101 -9.34 18.81 36.42
N VAL A 102 -8.76 17.72 35.94
CA VAL A 102 -8.97 16.99 34.67
C VAL A 102 -9.67 17.80 33.57
N ASN A 103 -8.96 18.13 32.49
CA ASN A 103 -9.49 18.86 31.34
C ASN A 103 -10.83 18.21 30.90
N PRO A 104 -11.98 18.88 31.09
CA PRO A 104 -13.30 18.26 30.95
C PRO A 104 -13.54 17.73 29.52
N GLU A 105 -12.90 18.33 28.53
CA GLU A 105 -12.92 17.83 27.16
C GLU A 105 -12.28 16.43 27.04
N ILE A 106 -11.15 16.21 27.72
CA ILE A 106 -10.43 14.93 27.67
C ILE A 106 -11.28 13.83 28.32
N THR A 107 -11.92 14.12 29.45
CA THR A 107 -12.81 13.15 30.13
C THR A 107 -13.94 12.68 29.21
N LYS A 108 -14.58 13.63 28.49
CA LYS A 108 -15.63 13.27 27.52
C LYS A 108 -15.07 12.40 26.39
N PHE A 109 -13.89 12.73 25.86
CA PHE A 109 -13.26 11.90 24.83
C PHE A 109 -12.83 10.53 25.36
N ASP A 110 -12.45 10.40 26.63
CA ASP A 110 -12.13 9.12 27.27
C ASP A 110 -13.37 8.24 27.42
N GLU A 111 -14.52 8.80 27.82
CA GLU A 111 -15.79 8.05 27.88
C GLU A 111 -16.22 7.52 26.51
N GLU A 112 -16.16 8.37 25.48
CA GLU A 112 -16.44 7.96 24.09
C GLU A 112 -15.46 6.88 23.61
N PHE A 113 -14.17 7.02 23.94
CA PHE A 113 -13.14 6.05 23.59
C PHE A 113 -13.36 4.69 24.23
N GLU A 114 -13.66 4.64 25.53
CA GLU A 114 -13.86 3.38 26.25
C GLU A 114 -15.06 2.61 25.71
N GLN A 115 -16.11 3.29 25.27
CA GLN A 115 -17.25 2.64 24.62
C GLN A 115 -16.88 2.04 23.25
N ASP A 116 -16.14 2.78 22.43
CA ASP A 116 -15.78 2.34 21.08
C ASP A 116 -14.70 1.26 21.08
N ILE A 117 -13.71 1.36 21.97
CA ILE A 117 -12.64 0.35 22.08
C ILE A 117 -13.20 -0.99 22.55
N GLN A 118 -14.17 -1.01 23.47
CA GLN A 118 -14.83 -2.24 23.91
C GLN A 118 -15.60 -2.94 22.77
N LYS A 119 -16.30 -2.16 21.93
CA LYS A 119 -16.98 -2.70 20.74
C LYS A 119 -15.96 -3.26 19.74
N LEU A 120 -14.84 -2.57 19.55
CA LEU A 120 -13.78 -3.00 18.65
C LEU A 120 -13.12 -4.30 19.13
N GLU A 121 -12.86 -4.43 20.44
CA GLU A 121 -12.34 -5.67 21.03
C GLU A 121 -13.25 -6.87 20.79
N GLN A 122 -14.57 -6.67 20.89
CA GLN A 122 -15.56 -7.71 20.60
C GLN A 122 -15.55 -8.10 19.11
N SER A 123 -15.44 -7.14 18.20
CA SER A 123 -15.46 -7.41 16.75
C SER A 123 -14.19 -8.11 16.27
N ILE A 124 -13.05 -7.86 16.91
CA ILE A 124 -11.74 -8.45 16.55
C ILE A 124 -11.67 -9.96 16.83
N CYS A 125 -12.52 -10.49 17.72
CA CYS A 125 -12.53 -11.92 18.05
C CYS A 125 -12.78 -12.83 16.85
N GLN A 126 -13.48 -12.35 15.83
CA GLN A 126 -13.86 -13.12 14.63
C GLN A 126 -12.82 -13.04 13.50
N LEU A 127 -11.76 -12.24 13.66
CA LEU A 127 -10.73 -12.05 12.66
C LEU A 127 -9.75 -13.23 12.58
N ASP A 128 -9.11 -13.40 11.43
CA ASP A 128 -8.00 -14.33 11.26
C ASP A 128 -6.78 -13.90 12.09
N PHE A 129 -5.85 -14.83 12.31
CA PHE A 129 -4.68 -14.61 13.16
C PHE A 129 -3.89 -13.35 12.78
N ARG A 130 -3.64 -13.14 11.47
CA ARG A 130 -2.80 -12.02 10.99
C ARG A 130 -3.49 -10.68 11.20
N SER A 131 -4.79 -10.59 10.93
CA SER A 131 -5.58 -9.38 11.18
C SER A 131 -5.70 -9.10 12.68
N LYS A 132 -5.90 -10.13 13.50
CA LYS A 132 -5.95 -10.02 14.95
C LYS A 132 -4.66 -9.44 15.53
N THR A 133 -3.49 -9.89 15.06
CA THR A 133 -2.20 -9.31 15.47
C THR A 133 -2.13 -7.81 15.18
N MET A 134 -2.54 -7.35 13.99
CA MET A 134 -2.50 -5.90 13.70
C MET A 134 -3.49 -5.14 14.55
N ALA A 135 -4.70 -5.69 14.69
CA ALA A 135 -5.73 -5.07 15.49
C ALA A 135 -5.25 -4.86 16.94
N THR A 136 -4.61 -5.87 17.53
CA THR A 136 -3.98 -5.75 18.85
C THR A 136 -2.93 -4.64 18.89
N MET A 137 -1.99 -4.61 17.94
CA MET A 137 -0.96 -3.55 17.91
C MET A 137 -1.55 -2.14 17.78
N TRP A 138 -2.60 -1.98 16.97
CA TRP A 138 -3.31 -0.71 16.83
C TRP A 138 -4.08 -0.34 18.10
N MET A 139 -4.76 -1.28 18.75
CA MET A 139 -5.43 -1.04 20.03
C MET A 139 -4.44 -0.66 21.12
N ASP A 140 -3.29 -1.33 21.20
CA ASP A 140 -2.23 -1.00 22.16
C ASP A 140 -1.73 0.44 21.96
N LYS A 141 -1.59 0.88 20.71
CA LYS A 141 -1.25 2.27 20.38
C LYS A 141 -2.34 3.25 20.79
N LEU A 142 -3.61 2.91 20.55
CA LEU A 142 -4.75 3.76 20.89
C LEU A 142 -5.00 3.86 22.40
N ARG A 143 -4.67 2.82 23.16
CA ARG A 143 -4.77 2.81 24.63
C ARG A 143 -3.70 3.67 25.32
N GLN A 144 -2.72 4.19 24.59
CA GLN A 144 -1.76 5.14 25.16
C GLN A 144 -2.48 6.43 25.60
N PRO A 145 -2.24 6.93 26.83
CA PRO A 145 -2.87 8.16 27.30
C PRO A 145 -2.53 9.35 26.39
N PRO A 146 -3.53 10.12 25.90
CA PRO A 146 -3.30 11.26 25.03
C PRO A 146 -2.60 12.40 25.79
N GLN A 147 -1.67 13.09 25.14
CA GLN A 147 -0.93 14.21 25.74
C GLN A 147 -1.77 15.51 25.78
N ASN A 148 -2.77 15.62 24.90
CA ASN A 148 -3.61 16.80 24.76
C ASN A 148 -4.98 16.44 24.14
N ALA A 149 -5.90 17.41 24.09
CA ALA A 149 -7.26 17.21 23.58
C ALA A 149 -7.30 16.89 22.05
N ASP A 150 -6.35 17.38 21.25
CA ASP A 150 -6.29 17.06 19.82
C ASP A 150 -5.88 15.60 19.59
N GLU A 151 -4.97 15.09 20.42
CA GLU A 151 -4.58 13.69 20.40
C GLU A 151 -5.72 12.78 20.88
N ALA A 152 -6.46 13.18 21.92
CA ALA A 152 -7.66 12.47 22.37
C ALA A 152 -8.75 12.41 21.29
N ARG A 153 -9.01 13.54 20.59
CA ARG A 153 -9.91 13.57 19.43
C ARG A 153 -9.44 12.64 18.31
N SER A 154 -8.14 12.66 18.01
CA SER A 154 -7.56 11.84 16.96
C SER A 154 -7.63 10.34 17.30
N ARG A 155 -7.41 9.98 18.56
CA ARG A 155 -7.63 8.62 19.08
C ARG A 155 -9.06 8.14 18.80
N ASN A 156 -10.05 8.95 19.15
CA ASN A 156 -11.45 8.59 18.96
C ASN A 156 -11.78 8.42 17.48
N ILE A 157 -11.35 9.34 16.61
CA ILE A 157 -11.58 9.24 15.16
C ILE A 157 -10.96 7.96 14.56
N ILE A 158 -9.73 7.62 14.94
CA ILE A 158 -9.08 6.39 14.46
C ILE A 158 -9.84 5.15 14.99
N THR A 159 -10.25 5.16 16.26
CA THR A 159 -10.98 4.04 16.89
C THR A 159 -12.34 3.82 16.22
N SER A 160 -13.13 4.88 16.03
CA SER A 160 -14.43 4.81 15.37
C SER A 160 -14.29 4.38 13.90
N HIS A 161 -13.23 4.81 13.22
CA HIS A 161 -12.93 4.35 11.85
C HIS A 161 -12.60 2.84 11.80
N LEU A 162 -11.75 2.35 12.71
CA LEU A 162 -11.43 0.92 12.82
C LEU A 162 -12.69 0.10 13.11
N LEU A 163 -13.53 0.57 14.02
CA LEU A 163 -14.80 -0.09 14.36
C LEU A 163 -15.74 -0.15 13.15
N LYS A 164 -15.92 0.98 12.46
CA LYS A 164 -16.74 1.08 11.24
C LYS A 164 -16.26 0.13 10.14
N CYS A 165 -14.94 -0.03 9.98
CA CYS A 165 -14.34 -0.76 8.87
C CYS A 165 -13.89 -2.18 9.22
N CYS A 166 -14.13 -2.65 10.44
CA CYS A 166 -13.71 -3.98 10.89
C CYS A 166 -14.27 -5.10 9.99
N GLY A 167 -15.50 -4.94 9.49
CA GLY A 167 -16.14 -5.90 8.56
C GLY A 167 -15.55 -5.92 7.14
N ASP A 168 -14.84 -4.86 6.74
CA ASP A 168 -14.28 -4.69 5.39
C ASP A 168 -12.82 -5.14 5.27
N ASN A 169 -12.38 -6.02 6.18
CA ASN A 169 -11.00 -6.51 6.27
C ASN A 169 -9.97 -5.37 6.33
N ILE A 170 -10.24 -4.34 7.15
CA ILE A 170 -9.39 -3.14 7.25
C ILE A 170 -7.92 -3.47 7.56
N PHE A 171 -7.66 -4.51 8.34
CA PHE A 171 -6.31 -4.97 8.69
C PHE A 171 -5.57 -5.71 7.55
N ASN A 172 -6.22 -5.92 6.40
CA ASN A 172 -5.59 -6.37 5.17
C ASN A 172 -5.31 -5.21 4.19
N LYS A 173 -5.73 -3.99 4.54
CA LYS A 173 -5.57 -2.78 3.73
C LYS A 173 -4.54 -1.86 4.37
N GLU A 174 -3.78 -1.16 3.55
CA GLU A 174 -2.93 -0.09 4.06
C GLU A 174 -3.78 1.05 4.63
N PRO A 175 -3.32 1.72 5.71
CA PRO A 175 -2.07 1.47 6.44
C PRO A 175 -2.19 0.46 7.60
N PHE A 176 -3.39 -0.04 7.89
CA PHE A 176 -3.67 -0.87 9.06
C PHE A 176 -3.18 -2.32 8.93
N ASN A 177 -2.74 -2.73 7.74
CA ASN A 177 -2.01 -3.98 7.51
C ASN A 177 -0.58 -4.00 8.08
N HIS A 178 -0.09 -2.85 8.55
CA HIS A 178 1.19 -2.70 9.21
C HIS A 178 1.02 -2.25 10.67
N PRO A 179 2.04 -2.48 11.51
CA PRO A 179 2.11 -1.88 12.84
C PRO A 179 1.90 -0.36 12.79
N PRO A 180 1.28 0.23 13.83
CA PRO A 180 1.15 1.67 13.93
C PRO A 180 2.53 2.33 13.94
N PRO A 181 2.70 3.45 13.22
CA PRO A 181 3.99 4.10 13.15
C PRO A 181 4.24 4.89 14.47
N PRO A 182 5.50 5.25 14.79
CA PRO A 182 5.87 5.76 16.11
C PRO A 182 5.35 7.18 16.42
N GLN A 183 4.79 7.89 15.44
CA GLN A 183 4.28 9.26 15.61
C GLN A 183 3.09 9.33 16.58
N ASN A 184 2.71 10.55 16.98
CA ASN A 184 1.50 10.80 17.78
C ASN A 184 0.22 10.58 16.96
N LEU A 185 -0.91 10.39 17.64
CA LEU A 185 -2.17 10.04 16.96
C LEU A 185 -2.69 11.15 16.04
N THR A 186 -2.40 12.42 16.35
CA THR A 186 -2.76 13.57 15.49
C THR A 186 -2.05 13.49 14.14
N THR A 187 -0.73 13.28 14.13
CA THR A 187 0.06 13.12 12.92
C THR A 187 -0.37 11.88 12.12
N ILE A 188 -0.67 10.78 12.82
CA ILE A 188 -1.16 9.56 12.18
C ILE A 188 -2.49 9.83 11.46
N ARG A 189 -3.47 10.46 12.15
CA ARG A 189 -4.75 10.85 11.58
C ARG A 189 -4.57 11.72 10.32
N GLU A 190 -3.69 12.72 10.38
CA GLU A 190 -3.42 13.61 9.26
C GLU A 190 -2.77 12.89 8.07
N MET A 191 -1.82 11.98 8.32
CA MET A 191 -1.18 11.16 7.28
C MET A 191 -2.17 10.23 6.57
N MET A 192 -3.19 9.77 7.28
CA MET A 192 -4.24 8.89 6.76
C MET A 192 -5.45 9.66 6.21
N PHE A 193 -5.51 10.98 6.44
CA PHE A 193 -6.63 11.84 6.11
C PHE A 193 -7.96 11.38 6.73
N LEU A 194 -7.90 10.93 7.98
CA LEU A 194 -9.08 10.45 8.68
C LEU A 194 -9.90 11.61 9.27
N THR A 195 -11.18 11.58 8.96
CA THR A 195 -12.28 12.42 9.45
C THR A 195 -13.31 11.53 10.14
N ARG A 196 -14.23 12.11 10.92
CA ARG A 196 -15.35 11.36 11.50
C ARG A 196 -16.21 10.63 10.46
N ASP A 197 -16.28 11.20 9.26
CA ASP A 197 -17.14 10.71 8.18
C ASP A 197 -16.42 9.76 7.20
N SER A 198 -15.10 9.54 7.38
CA SER A 198 -14.27 8.74 6.46
C SER A 198 -14.85 7.36 6.16
N THR A 199 -14.84 6.98 4.89
CA THR A 199 -15.33 5.68 4.39
C THR A 199 -14.23 4.62 4.44
N CYS A 200 -14.61 3.34 4.45
CA CYS A 200 -13.67 2.21 4.53
C CYS A 200 -12.96 1.90 3.20
N HIS A 201 -13.39 2.56 2.12
CA HIS A 201 -12.87 2.41 0.78
C HIS A 201 -12.32 3.74 0.32
N GLY A 202 -11.00 3.78 0.12
CA GLY A 202 -10.27 4.98 -0.19
C GLY A 202 -9.69 5.61 1.07
N MET A 203 -8.51 5.14 1.48
CA MET A 203 -7.59 6.05 2.14
C MET A 203 -6.47 6.34 1.15
N PRO A 204 -6.07 7.61 0.95
CA PRO A 204 -4.91 7.91 0.16
C PRO A 204 -3.72 7.50 1.02
N ILE A 205 -3.05 6.43 0.61
CA ILE A 205 -1.76 6.12 1.19
C ILE A 205 -0.83 7.30 0.85
N SER A 206 -0.49 8.08 1.86
CA SER A 206 0.45 9.21 1.77
C SER A 206 1.90 8.77 1.57
N LYS A 207 2.18 7.47 1.48
CA LYS A 207 3.50 6.97 1.08
C LYS A 207 3.66 7.05 -0.44
N GLN A 208 4.22 8.18 -0.90
CA GLN A 208 5.28 8.16 -1.91
C GLN A 208 6.54 7.50 -1.33
N MET A 209 6.42 6.28 -0.82
CA MET A 209 7.58 5.42 -0.83
C MET A 209 7.47 4.76 -2.20
N GLU A 210 8.26 5.23 -3.16
CA GLU A 210 8.46 4.52 -4.42
C GLU A 210 8.50 3.02 -4.09
N PRO A 211 7.80 2.14 -4.82
CA PRO A 211 7.82 0.71 -4.52
C PRO A 211 9.26 0.15 -4.45
N ASN A 212 10.20 0.91 -5.03
CA ASN A 212 11.62 0.66 -5.02
C ASN A 212 12.43 1.66 -4.18
N ALA A 213 11.88 2.50 -3.29
CA ALA A 213 12.66 3.50 -2.54
C ALA A 213 13.83 2.86 -1.78
N ASN A 214 13.56 1.75 -1.09
CA ASN A 214 14.60 0.96 -0.43
C ASN A 214 15.60 0.35 -1.41
N LEU A 215 15.14 -0.09 -2.59
CA LEU A 215 16.01 -0.63 -3.65
C LEU A 215 16.87 0.47 -4.30
N THR A 216 16.31 1.66 -4.51
CA THR A 216 17.00 2.83 -5.05
C THR A 216 18.07 3.29 -4.07
N GLN A 217 17.74 3.35 -2.78
CA GLN A 217 18.72 3.64 -1.72
C GLN A 217 19.81 2.57 -1.65
N LEU A 218 19.42 1.29 -1.69
CA LEU A 218 20.37 0.17 -1.71
C LEU A 218 21.30 0.22 -2.95
N PHE A 219 20.77 0.59 -4.11
CA PHE A 219 21.55 0.75 -5.33
C PHE A 219 22.47 1.98 -5.25
N SER A 220 22.01 3.10 -4.68
CA SER A 220 22.85 4.29 -4.50
C SER A 220 24.00 4.07 -3.52
N ASP A 221 23.78 3.25 -2.49
CA ASP A 221 24.77 2.96 -1.45
C ASP A 221 25.78 1.87 -1.91
N SER A 222 25.56 1.28 -3.09
CA SER A 222 26.44 0.29 -3.71
C SER A 222 27.52 0.88 -4.59
N TYR A 223 28.72 0.30 -4.49
CA TYR A 223 29.92 0.77 -5.18
C TYR A 223 29.73 0.87 -6.70
N ASP A 224 28.89 0.02 -7.27
CA ASP A 224 28.60 -0.06 -8.70
C ASP A 224 27.20 0.47 -9.08
N GLY A 225 26.52 1.21 -8.18
CA GLY A 225 25.19 1.74 -8.46
C GLY A 225 24.10 0.67 -8.62
N GLY A 226 24.34 -0.55 -8.12
CA GLY A 226 23.40 -1.67 -8.09
C GLY A 226 23.50 -2.59 -9.31
N GLU A 227 24.50 -2.41 -10.17
CA GLU A 227 24.75 -3.24 -11.35
C GLU A 227 24.86 -4.74 -11.00
N PHE A 228 25.59 -5.07 -9.94
CA PHE A 228 25.72 -6.43 -9.43
C PHE A 228 24.39 -6.95 -8.91
N LEU A 229 23.70 -6.18 -8.07
CA LEU A 229 22.43 -6.58 -7.46
C LEU A 229 21.33 -6.82 -8.51
N ARG A 230 21.33 -6.06 -9.61
CA ARG A 230 20.39 -6.25 -10.74
C ARG A 230 20.60 -7.56 -11.49
N LYS A 231 21.81 -8.14 -11.46
CA LYS A 231 22.15 -9.40 -12.13
C LYS A 231 21.81 -10.62 -11.28
N LEU A 232 21.56 -10.44 -9.99
CA LEU A 232 21.22 -11.54 -9.11
C LEU A 232 19.81 -12.07 -9.41
N PRO A 233 19.64 -13.40 -9.50
CA PRO A 233 18.31 -13.98 -9.64
C PRO A 233 17.50 -13.70 -8.37
N VAL A 234 16.46 -12.85 -8.48
CA VAL A 234 15.51 -12.64 -7.40
C VAL A 234 14.60 -13.87 -7.30
N PRO A 235 14.57 -14.59 -6.17
CA PRO A 235 13.64 -15.70 -6.00
C PRO A 235 12.21 -15.20 -6.19
N ARG A 236 11.42 -15.89 -7.03
CA ARG A 236 10.01 -15.52 -7.24
C ARG A 236 9.19 -15.65 -5.96
N ASP A 237 9.59 -16.57 -5.08
CA ASP A 237 9.07 -16.78 -3.75
C ASP A 237 10.25 -16.91 -2.77
N GLY A 238 10.20 -16.16 -1.67
CA GLY A 238 11.22 -16.16 -0.61
C GLY A 238 11.61 -14.76 -0.12
N ALA A 239 12.48 -14.72 0.89
CA ALA A 239 13.15 -13.51 1.34
C ALA A 239 14.65 -13.63 1.03
N PHE A 240 15.28 -12.53 0.61
CA PHE A 240 16.73 -12.42 0.56
C PHE A 240 17.16 -11.23 1.41
N PHE A 241 18.38 -11.30 1.93
CA PHE A 241 18.98 -10.23 2.72
C PHE A 241 20.36 -9.95 2.15
N ILE A 242 20.73 -8.67 2.09
CA ILE A 242 22.07 -8.26 1.66
C ILE A 242 22.78 -7.75 2.90
N TYR A 243 23.91 -8.37 3.22
CA TYR A 243 24.73 -8.00 4.37
C TYR A 243 25.87 -7.09 3.91
N TYR A 244 25.86 -5.86 4.41
CA TYR A 244 26.89 -4.87 4.14
C TYR A 244 27.96 -4.93 5.23
N MET A 245 29.18 -5.34 4.88
CA MET A 245 30.33 -5.28 5.79
C MET A 245 31.26 -4.16 5.32
N GLN A 246 31.58 -3.23 6.22
CA GLN A 246 32.71 -2.33 6.02
C GLN A 246 33.99 -3.06 6.44
N PRO A 247 35.06 -3.01 5.63
CA PRO A 247 36.35 -3.51 6.08
C PRO A 247 36.85 -2.64 7.23
N ASN A 248 37.29 -3.27 8.32
CA ASN A 248 38.04 -2.57 9.36
C ASN A 248 39.39 -2.16 8.76
N LEU A 249 39.61 -0.86 8.59
CA LEU A 249 40.93 -0.27 8.33
C LEU A 249 41.65 -0.01 9.66
#